data_AF-A0AA39N6B5-F1
#
_entry.id   AF-A0AA39N6B5-F1
#
_cell.length_a   1.000
_cell.length_b   1.000
_cell.length_c   1.000
_cell.angle_alpha   90.00
_cell.angle_beta   90.00
_cell.angle_gamma   90.00
#
_symmetry.space_group_name_H-M   'P 1'
#
loop_
_entity.id
_entity.type
_entity.pdbx_description
1 polymer ?
#
loop_
_entity_poly.entity_id
_entity_poly.type
_entity_poly.pdbx_seq_one_letter_code
_entity_poly.pdbx_strand_id
1 'polypeptide(L)'
;MIRKPKAVHIALLLLTLLSCLVYFQRTSRFFSSQSTTVNSSFLAIENALSSAIPDYLPSPTSKKDHLIHEMQQSLLCGLETREPMRGKTAENVRQFRGSVSSSPLNACDFTSLTIEDLCKLHSAKEITFVGPELTYHLHLLWLHALSSHEHRPHPCRGQEFCTFHQICQAPFNETSGIEEAIDSRNQRFQKAPSSRELFESGSSVVRYIMSTSLYLSENKNDPRYTLPYVNPLTGVRVRDTFWFYQARKADVILMNRGPSPAPAWTYDGTHHGNWTFIDCLHLNGSAAVNFTPRLDVRIRILNAALHVTLTQFLPELHRTLKTIRANHEIQQRRNLWIWHGSVQCNSDISTSDPWSLYYEAQVYMHNYILPKILPHYGILFLPLPSVDSVECWRLSPDTPLGDSVERDFFSRLGHIFRMR
;
A
#
# COMPACT_ATOMS: atom_id res chain seq x y z
N MET A 1 -35.24 -57.46 -29.94
CA MET A 1 -34.81 -56.15 -29.39
C MET A 1 -34.92 -56.18 -27.87
N ILE A 2 -33.82 -56.46 -27.17
CA ILE A 2 -33.77 -56.55 -25.71
C ILE A 2 -33.41 -55.17 -25.16
N ARG A 3 -34.38 -54.45 -24.59
CA ARG A 3 -34.14 -53.17 -23.90
C ARG A 3 -33.35 -53.45 -22.62
N LYS A 4 -32.07 -53.08 -22.59
CA LYS A 4 -31.25 -53.13 -21.37
C LYS A 4 -31.81 -52.20 -20.29
N PRO A 5 -31.69 -52.56 -19.00
CA PRO A 5 -32.40 -51.89 -17.91
C PRO A 5 -31.73 -50.57 -17.53
N LYS A 6 -32.38 -49.44 -17.87
CA LYS A 6 -31.98 -48.08 -17.46
C LYS A 6 -31.84 -47.91 -15.94
N ALA A 7 -32.46 -48.80 -15.16
CA ALA A 7 -32.42 -48.78 -13.70
C ALA A 7 -31.00 -48.99 -13.11
N VAL A 8 -30.16 -49.82 -13.75
CA VAL A 8 -28.81 -50.13 -13.22
C VAL A 8 -27.88 -48.91 -13.33
N HIS A 9 -27.98 -48.12 -14.39
CA HIS A 9 -27.18 -46.90 -14.53
C HIS A 9 -27.59 -45.80 -13.56
N ILE A 10 -28.89 -45.66 -13.26
CA ILE A 10 -29.37 -44.67 -12.29
C ILE A 10 -28.89 -45.04 -10.87
N ALA A 11 -28.93 -46.32 -10.51
CA ALA A 11 -28.45 -46.78 -9.21
C ALA A 11 -26.94 -46.55 -9.02
N LEU A 12 -26.13 -46.82 -10.05
CA LEU A 12 -24.68 -46.56 -10.03
C LEU A 12 -24.36 -45.06 -9.90
N LEU A 13 -25.12 -44.20 -10.59
CA LEU A 13 -24.91 -42.74 -10.54
C LEU A 13 -25.27 -42.15 -9.16
N LEU A 14 -26.31 -42.67 -8.52
CA LEU A 14 -26.69 -42.26 -7.17
C LEU A 14 -25.67 -42.72 -6.12
N LEU A 15 -25.07 -43.91 -6.29
CA LEU A 15 -24.06 -44.43 -5.37
C LEU A 15 -22.75 -43.63 -5.42
N THR A 16 -22.33 -43.18 -6.62
CA THR A 16 -21.16 -42.31 -6.79
C THR A 16 -21.42 -40.92 -6.22
N LEU A 17 -22.61 -40.34 -6.44
CA LEU A 17 -22.98 -39.05 -5.83
C LEU A 17 -23.00 -39.13 -4.30
N LEU A 18 -23.53 -40.20 -3.72
CA LEU A 18 -23.50 -40.40 -2.27
C LEU A 18 -22.07 -40.56 -1.73
N SER A 19 -21.22 -41.31 -2.43
CA SER A 19 -19.81 -41.47 -2.04
C SER A 19 -19.04 -40.15 -2.12
N CYS A 20 -19.29 -39.33 -3.14
CA CYS A 20 -18.72 -37.99 -3.26
C CYS A 20 -19.19 -37.07 -2.13
N LEU A 21 -20.48 -37.11 -1.76
CA LEU A 21 -21.03 -36.31 -0.65
C LEU A 21 -20.45 -36.73 0.70
N VAL A 22 -20.30 -38.03 0.95
CA VAL A 22 -19.68 -38.55 2.17
C VAL A 22 -18.19 -38.19 2.22
N TYR A 23 -17.48 -38.26 1.09
CA TYR A 23 -16.09 -37.82 1.01
C TYR A 23 -15.95 -36.32 1.30
N PHE A 24 -16.80 -35.47 0.72
CA PHE A 24 -16.84 -34.03 0.98
C PHE A 24 -17.21 -33.68 2.43
N GLN A 25 -18.15 -34.43 3.04
CA GLN A 25 -18.48 -34.24 4.45
C GLN A 25 -17.36 -34.69 5.40
N ARG A 26 -16.55 -35.67 4.99
CA ARG A 26 -15.44 -36.18 5.80
C ARG A 26 -14.20 -35.28 5.69
N THR A 27 -13.92 -34.73 4.51
CA THR A 27 -12.85 -33.72 4.35
C THR A 27 -13.21 -32.40 5.02
N SER A 28 -14.46 -31.94 4.94
CA SER A 28 -14.90 -30.71 5.62
C SER A 28 -14.84 -30.77 7.15
N ARG A 29 -14.98 -31.95 7.77
CA ARG A 29 -14.80 -32.12 9.24
C ARG A 29 -13.33 -32.10 9.68
N PHE A 30 -12.38 -32.44 8.81
CA PHE A 30 -10.95 -32.38 9.15
C PHE A 30 -10.38 -30.95 9.14
N PHE A 31 -11.01 -30.03 8.41
CA PHE A 31 -10.60 -28.61 8.38
C PHE A 31 -11.20 -27.75 9.50
N SER A 32 -12.06 -28.30 10.37
CA SER A 32 -12.82 -27.52 11.35
C SER A 32 -12.21 -27.45 12.77
N SER A 33 -10.99 -27.95 13.00
CA SER A 33 -10.39 -28.00 14.36
C SER A 33 -9.05 -27.29 14.53
N GLN A 34 -8.52 -26.65 13.49
CA GLN A 34 -7.40 -25.71 13.61
C GLN A 34 -7.92 -24.28 13.46
N SER A 35 -8.06 -23.52 14.56
CA SER A 35 -7.79 -22.06 14.58
C SER A 35 -8.21 -21.42 15.92
N THR A 36 -7.47 -21.68 17.00
CA THR A 36 -7.44 -20.77 18.18
C THR A 36 -6.05 -20.23 18.47
N THR A 37 -5.00 -20.85 17.92
CA THR A 37 -3.60 -20.44 18.14
C THR A 37 -3.18 -19.22 17.32
N VAL A 38 -3.70 -19.06 16.10
CA VAL A 38 -3.31 -17.95 15.18
C VAL A 38 -3.67 -16.58 15.77
N ASN A 39 -4.83 -16.47 16.44
CA ASN A 39 -5.26 -15.22 17.06
C ASN A 39 -4.31 -14.74 18.18
N SER A 40 -3.68 -15.67 18.91
CA SER A 40 -2.77 -15.30 20.01
C SER A 40 -1.47 -14.65 19.53
N SER A 41 -0.97 -15.05 18.34
CA SER A 41 0.28 -14.49 17.79
C SER A 41 0.09 -13.08 17.26
N PHE A 42 -1.03 -12.81 16.59
CA PHE A 42 -1.37 -11.46 16.13
C PHE A 42 -1.60 -10.51 17.31
N LEU A 43 -2.27 -10.95 18.37
CA LEU A 43 -2.44 -10.14 19.58
C LEU A 43 -1.09 -9.78 20.22
N ALA A 44 -0.13 -10.73 20.26
CA ALA A 44 1.21 -10.45 20.76
C ALA A 44 1.96 -9.43 19.89
N ILE A 45 1.83 -9.52 18.57
CA ILE A 45 2.36 -8.53 17.60
C ILE A 45 1.74 -7.15 17.86
N GLU A 46 0.41 -7.06 17.96
CA GLU A 46 -0.28 -5.79 18.21
C GLU A 46 0.14 -5.16 19.54
N ASN A 47 0.31 -5.95 20.60
CA ASN A 47 0.82 -5.48 21.89
C ASN A 47 2.24 -4.94 21.76
N ALA A 48 3.14 -5.66 21.07
CA ALA A 48 4.51 -5.20 20.83
C ALA A 48 4.53 -3.88 20.04
N LEU A 49 3.75 -3.80 18.95
CA LEU A 49 3.63 -2.57 18.16
C LEU A 49 3.05 -1.41 18.98
N SER A 50 1.98 -1.66 19.75
CA SER A 50 1.36 -0.65 20.61
C SER A 50 2.33 -0.10 21.64
N SER A 51 3.17 -0.95 22.22
CA SER A 51 4.20 -0.52 23.17
C SER A 51 5.30 0.33 22.52
N ALA A 52 5.57 0.14 21.23
CA ALA A 52 6.60 0.86 20.50
C ALA A 52 6.12 2.22 19.96
N ILE A 53 4.84 2.37 19.61
CA ILE A 53 4.28 3.60 19.01
C ILE A 53 4.65 4.89 19.76
N PRO A 54 4.55 4.98 21.11
CA PRO A 54 4.86 6.21 21.84
C PRO A 54 6.25 6.78 21.56
N ASP A 55 7.25 5.94 21.30
CA ASP A 55 8.64 6.36 21.03
C ASP A 55 8.79 7.10 19.68
N TYR A 56 7.79 6.98 18.81
CA TYR A 56 7.76 7.56 17.47
C TYR A 56 6.83 8.76 17.34
N LEU A 57 6.06 9.06 18.38
CA LEU A 57 5.18 10.22 18.40
C LEU A 57 6.00 11.47 18.72
N PRO A 58 5.79 12.57 17.99
CA PRO A 58 6.36 13.85 18.38
C PRO A 58 5.65 14.39 19.62
N SER A 59 6.28 15.34 20.31
CA SER A 59 5.61 16.06 21.40
C SER A 59 4.30 16.69 20.90
N PRO A 60 3.21 16.62 21.71
CA PRO A 60 1.90 17.09 21.29
C PRO A 60 1.96 18.55 20.84
N THR A 61 1.45 18.83 19.64
CA THR A 61 1.42 20.18 19.07
C THR A 61 -0.01 20.70 18.96
N SER A 62 -0.13 22.03 18.84
CA SER A 62 -1.42 22.75 18.89
C SER A 62 -2.34 22.47 17.69
N LYS A 63 -3.66 22.55 17.92
CA LYS A 63 -4.84 22.85 17.04
C LYS A 63 -4.90 22.33 15.58
N LYS A 64 -3.83 22.35 14.77
CA LYS A 64 -3.81 21.84 13.38
C LYS A 64 -4.12 20.34 13.29
N ASP A 65 -3.89 19.61 14.37
CA ASP A 65 -4.08 18.16 14.44
C ASP A 65 -5.56 17.75 14.29
N HIS A 66 -6.51 18.65 14.55
CA HIS A 66 -7.94 18.32 14.48
C HIS A 66 -8.41 17.96 13.07
N LEU A 67 -8.08 18.76 12.05
CA LEU A 67 -8.53 18.51 10.67
C LEU A 67 -7.92 17.22 10.11
N ILE A 68 -6.62 17.02 10.30
CA ILE A 68 -5.94 15.79 9.86
C ILE A 68 -6.53 14.56 10.56
N HIS A 69 -6.82 14.66 11.86
CA HIS A 69 -7.46 13.59 12.60
C HIS A 69 -8.88 13.31 12.08
N GLU A 70 -9.69 14.34 11.83
CA GLU A 70 -11.03 14.20 11.26
C GLU A 70 -11.02 13.53 9.88
N MET A 71 -10.15 14.01 8.98
CA MET A 71 -9.94 13.39 7.67
C MET A 71 -9.51 11.93 7.81
N GLN A 72 -8.58 11.64 8.73
CA GLN A 72 -8.10 10.28 8.98
C GLN A 72 -9.22 9.35 9.47
N GLN A 73 -10.05 9.82 10.40
CA GLN A 73 -11.18 9.03 10.92
C GLN A 73 -12.22 8.74 9.83
N SER A 74 -12.52 9.71 8.96
CA SER A 74 -13.42 9.49 7.83
C SER A 74 -12.87 8.45 6.84
N LEU A 75 -11.57 8.52 6.53
CA LEU A 75 -10.90 7.54 5.67
C LEU A 75 -10.94 6.11 6.25
N LEU A 76 -10.72 5.97 7.55
CA LEU A 76 -10.73 4.67 8.24
C LEU A 76 -12.15 4.10 8.36
N CYS A 77 -13.16 4.93 8.59
CA CYS A 77 -14.55 4.47 8.68
C CYS A 77 -15.02 3.77 7.40
N GLY A 78 -14.61 4.25 6.22
CA GLY A 78 -14.95 3.61 4.95
C GLY A 78 -14.26 2.27 4.68
N LEU A 79 -13.37 1.79 5.57
CA LEU A 79 -12.91 0.40 5.56
C LEU A 79 -13.87 -0.54 6.30
N GLU A 80 -14.63 -0.04 7.28
CA GLU A 80 -15.49 -0.86 8.14
C GLU A 80 -16.82 -1.21 7.49
N THR A 81 -17.31 -0.37 6.56
CA THR A 81 -18.64 -0.49 5.95
C THR A 81 -18.71 -1.47 4.79
N ARG A 82 -17.57 -1.88 4.22
CA ARG A 82 -17.54 -3.01 3.27
C ARG A 82 -17.64 -4.30 4.09
N GLU A 83 -18.87 -4.78 4.29
CA GLU A 83 -19.10 -6.13 4.78
C GLU A 83 -18.24 -7.11 3.98
N PRO A 84 -17.40 -7.93 4.64
CA PRO A 84 -16.69 -8.98 3.94
C PRO A 84 -17.73 -9.89 3.32
N MET A 85 -17.69 -10.04 2.00
CA MET A 85 -18.47 -11.03 1.25
C MET A 85 -18.16 -12.42 1.83
N ARG A 86 -18.94 -12.80 2.84
CA ARG A 86 -19.22 -14.13 3.38
C ARG A 86 -18.08 -15.17 3.32
N GLY A 87 -16.93 -14.85 3.93
CA GLY A 87 -15.93 -15.81 4.39
C GLY A 87 -15.76 -15.69 5.90
N LYS A 88 -15.88 -16.80 6.65
CA LYS A 88 -15.97 -16.87 8.13
C LYS A 88 -14.69 -16.48 8.91
N THR A 89 -13.81 -15.63 8.36
CA THR A 89 -12.47 -15.37 8.92
C THR A 89 -12.21 -13.89 9.26
N ALA A 90 -13.22 -13.03 9.26
CA ALA A 90 -13.08 -11.57 9.39
C ALA A 90 -13.39 -10.99 10.80
N GLU A 91 -13.21 -11.76 11.88
CA GLU A 91 -13.41 -11.23 13.24
C GLU A 91 -12.24 -10.35 13.75
N ASN A 92 -11.06 -10.42 13.14
CA ASN A 92 -9.86 -9.71 13.63
C ASN A 92 -9.73 -8.24 13.18
N VAL A 93 -10.53 -7.77 12.22
CA VAL A 93 -10.53 -6.34 11.82
C VAL A 93 -11.32 -5.46 12.79
N ARG A 94 -12.14 -6.05 13.68
CA ARG A 94 -12.98 -5.32 14.64
C ARG A 94 -12.22 -4.70 15.82
N GLN A 95 -10.91 -4.95 15.97
CA GLN A 95 -10.14 -4.55 17.15
C GLN A 95 -9.46 -3.17 17.04
N PHE A 96 -9.67 -2.43 15.94
CA PHE A 96 -9.29 -1.01 15.84
C PHE A 96 -10.13 -0.06 16.74
N ARG A 97 -11.10 -0.61 17.50
CA ARG A 97 -11.98 0.16 18.39
C ARG A 97 -11.27 0.66 19.65
N GLY A 98 -10.92 1.94 19.64
CA GLY A 98 -11.24 2.80 20.78
C GLY A 98 -12.75 3.04 20.83
N SER A 99 -13.32 3.19 22.02
CA SER A 99 -14.73 3.53 22.24
C SER A 99 -15.08 4.90 21.62
N VAL A 100 -15.37 4.94 20.32
CA VAL A 100 -15.89 6.15 19.66
C VAL A 100 -17.42 6.11 19.73
N SER A 101 -17.95 7.10 20.43
CA SER A 101 -19.38 7.34 20.63
C SER A 101 -20.15 7.28 19.31
N SER A 102 -21.26 6.54 19.31
CA SER A 102 -22.18 6.38 18.20
C SER A 102 -22.88 7.70 17.85
N SER A 103 -22.27 8.50 16.99
CA SER A 103 -22.96 9.57 16.27
C SER A 103 -23.44 9.04 14.90
N PRO A 104 -24.68 9.34 14.49
CA PRO A 104 -25.27 8.84 13.26
C PRO A 104 -24.84 9.73 12.09
N LEU A 105 -23.64 9.49 11.55
CA LEU A 105 -23.26 10.02 10.26
C LEU A 105 -23.10 8.85 9.30
N ASN A 106 -23.99 8.75 8.33
CA ASN A 106 -23.85 7.94 7.11
C ASN A 106 -22.66 8.42 6.23
N ALA A 107 -21.60 8.98 6.82
CA ALA A 107 -20.56 9.78 6.17
C ALA A 107 -19.35 8.96 5.68
N CYS A 108 -19.49 7.64 5.57
CA CYS A 108 -18.40 6.75 5.14
C CYS A 108 -18.65 6.18 3.74
N ASP A 109 -19.66 6.69 3.04
CA ASP A 109 -19.89 6.40 1.63
C ASP A 109 -19.09 7.39 0.78
N PHE A 110 -17.99 6.91 0.21
CA PHE A 110 -17.21 7.71 -0.73
C PHE A 110 -17.95 7.73 -2.06
N THR A 111 -18.66 8.83 -2.34
CA THR A 111 -19.30 9.03 -3.65
C THR A 111 -18.28 8.79 -4.75
N SER A 112 -18.63 7.94 -5.72
CA SER A 112 -17.77 7.71 -6.88
C SER A 112 -17.42 9.04 -7.54
N LEU A 113 -16.14 9.35 -7.58
CA LEU A 113 -15.62 10.52 -8.28
C LEU A 113 -15.37 10.16 -9.74
N THR A 114 -15.82 11.04 -10.63
CA THR A 114 -15.41 10.94 -12.04
C THR A 114 -13.99 11.46 -12.20
N ILE A 115 -13.30 11.06 -13.28
CA ILE A 115 -11.98 11.62 -13.62
C ILE A 115 -12.06 13.12 -13.88
N GLU A 116 -13.19 13.62 -14.40
CA GLU A 116 -13.46 15.05 -14.56
C GLU A 116 -13.46 15.78 -13.20
N ASP A 117 -14.12 15.20 -12.18
CA ASP A 117 -14.12 15.77 -10.83
C ASP A 117 -12.71 15.78 -10.24
N LEU A 118 -11.93 14.72 -10.45
CA LEU A 118 -10.53 14.72 -10.06
C LEU A 118 -9.82 15.88 -10.73
N CYS A 119 -9.90 16.02 -12.06
CA CYS A 119 -9.26 17.11 -12.80
C CYS A 119 -9.59 18.50 -12.25
N LYS A 120 -10.85 18.76 -11.90
CA LYS A 120 -11.26 20.01 -11.23
C LYS A 120 -10.60 20.16 -9.85
N LEU A 121 -10.58 19.09 -9.05
CA LEU A 121 -10.01 19.10 -7.70
C LEU A 121 -8.50 19.28 -7.68
N HIS A 122 -7.78 18.91 -8.74
CA HIS A 122 -6.32 19.05 -8.81
C HIS A 122 -5.80 20.06 -9.83
N SER A 123 -6.68 20.83 -10.47
CA SER A 123 -6.30 21.90 -11.39
C SER A 123 -5.18 22.79 -10.83
N ALA A 124 -4.21 23.10 -11.68
CA ALA A 124 -3.03 23.89 -11.37
C ALA A 124 -2.08 23.32 -10.30
N LYS A 125 -2.16 22.00 -10.00
CA LYS A 125 -1.30 21.38 -8.97
C LYS A 125 -0.14 20.58 -9.55
N GLU A 126 0.97 20.58 -8.81
CA GLU A 126 2.06 19.62 -8.98
C GLU A 126 1.88 18.45 -8.00
N ILE A 127 1.70 17.24 -8.53
CA ILE A 127 1.51 16.01 -7.79
C ILE A 127 2.77 15.15 -7.95
N THR A 128 3.34 14.68 -6.84
CA THR A 128 4.53 13.83 -6.85
C THR A 128 4.28 12.52 -6.11
N PHE A 129 4.45 11.42 -6.83
CA PHE A 129 4.48 10.05 -6.31
C PHE A 129 5.91 9.68 -5.92
N VAL A 130 6.11 9.22 -4.68
CA VAL A 130 7.42 8.77 -4.18
C VAL A 130 7.29 7.42 -3.50
N GLY A 131 7.93 6.40 -4.02
CA GLY A 131 7.86 5.09 -3.38
C GLY A 131 8.40 3.94 -4.22
N PRO A 132 8.18 2.70 -3.77
CA PRO A 132 8.59 1.50 -4.48
C PRO A 132 7.72 1.23 -5.71
N GLU A 133 7.84 0.02 -6.26
CA GLU A 133 7.10 -0.44 -7.45
C GLU A 133 5.57 -0.32 -7.30
N LEU A 134 5.00 -0.59 -6.13
CA LEU A 134 3.55 -0.43 -5.92
C LEU A 134 3.09 1.01 -6.19
N THR A 135 3.87 2.00 -5.75
CA THR A 135 3.59 3.43 -6.00
C THR A 135 3.69 3.77 -7.49
N TYR A 136 4.60 3.11 -8.21
CA TYR A 136 4.69 3.24 -9.67
C TYR A 136 3.45 2.69 -10.37
N HIS A 137 2.93 1.55 -9.91
CA HIS A 137 1.72 0.98 -10.50
C HIS A 137 0.48 1.86 -10.23
N LEU A 138 0.34 2.45 -9.04
CA LEU A 138 -0.72 3.45 -8.78
C LEU A 138 -0.60 4.67 -9.70
N HIS A 139 0.63 5.12 -9.98
CA HIS A 139 0.90 6.19 -10.94
C HIS A 139 0.45 5.78 -12.36
N LEU A 140 0.72 4.54 -12.79
CA LEU A 140 0.27 4.04 -14.09
C LEU A 140 -1.26 3.93 -14.20
N LEU A 141 -1.94 3.45 -13.15
CA LEU A 141 -3.40 3.41 -13.10
C LEU A 141 -3.99 4.82 -13.27
N TRP A 142 -3.41 5.83 -12.61
CA TRP A 142 -3.83 7.22 -12.79
C TRP A 142 -3.64 7.72 -14.23
N LEU A 143 -2.47 7.51 -14.81
CA LEU A 143 -2.23 7.90 -16.20
C LEU A 143 -3.18 7.18 -17.18
N HIS A 144 -3.49 5.91 -16.94
CA HIS A 144 -4.42 5.14 -17.76
C HIS A 144 -5.85 5.71 -17.69
N ALA A 145 -6.34 5.98 -16.47
CA ALA A 145 -7.66 6.56 -16.26
C ALA A 145 -7.81 7.94 -16.92
N LEU A 146 -6.76 8.76 -16.85
CA LEU A 146 -6.71 10.07 -17.52
C LEU A 146 -6.65 9.95 -19.04
N SER A 147 -5.94 8.96 -19.59
CA SER A 147 -5.85 8.78 -21.03
C SER A 147 -7.21 8.57 -21.69
N SER A 148 -8.10 7.84 -21.03
CA SER A 148 -9.48 7.65 -21.48
C SER A 148 -10.30 8.95 -21.42
N HIS A 149 -10.07 9.79 -20.42
CA HIS A 149 -10.78 11.05 -20.24
C HIS A 149 -10.29 12.16 -21.20
N GLU A 150 -8.99 12.29 -21.35
CA GLU A 150 -8.33 13.32 -22.18
C GLU A 150 -8.24 12.93 -23.67
N HIS A 151 -8.63 11.69 -24.00
CA HIS A 151 -8.50 11.13 -25.35
C HIS A 151 -7.06 11.21 -25.89
N ARG A 152 -6.08 11.12 -24.98
CA ARG A 152 -4.65 11.26 -25.27
C ARG A 152 -3.82 10.25 -24.46
N PRO A 153 -2.83 9.59 -25.07
CA PRO A 153 -1.97 8.68 -24.32
C PRO A 153 -1.01 9.44 -23.38
N HIS A 154 -0.83 8.93 -22.16
CA HIS A 154 0.19 9.39 -21.21
C HIS A 154 1.27 8.31 -21.00
N PRO A 155 2.12 8.02 -22.01
CA PRO A 155 3.10 6.95 -21.89
C PRO A 155 4.16 7.28 -20.84
N CYS A 156 4.35 6.37 -19.87
CA CYS A 156 5.44 6.44 -18.92
C CYS A 156 6.60 5.54 -19.36
N ARG A 157 7.83 6.07 -19.35
CA ARG A 157 9.03 5.38 -19.86
C ARG A 157 9.56 4.28 -18.94
N GLY A 158 8.90 4.03 -17.82
CA GLY A 158 9.34 3.10 -16.79
C GLY A 158 9.63 3.78 -15.46
N GLN A 159 9.70 2.97 -14.40
CA GLN A 159 9.92 3.42 -13.02
C GLN A 159 11.22 4.21 -12.83
N GLU A 160 12.28 3.93 -13.60
CA GLU A 160 13.58 4.61 -13.47
C GLU A 160 13.67 5.90 -14.30
N PHE A 161 12.75 6.09 -15.24
CA PHE A 161 12.85 7.13 -16.26
C PHE A 161 11.61 8.03 -16.35
N CYS A 162 10.70 7.94 -15.37
CA CYS A 162 9.59 8.87 -15.27
C CYS A 162 10.13 10.28 -15.01
N THR A 163 9.66 11.26 -15.80
CA THR A 163 10.05 12.67 -15.67
C THR A 163 8.88 13.46 -15.10
N PHE A 164 7.90 13.77 -15.94
CA PHE A 164 6.62 14.33 -15.55
C PHE A 164 5.59 14.07 -16.66
N HIS A 165 4.32 14.18 -16.30
CA HIS A 165 3.18 14.10 -17.22
C HIS A 165 2.29 15.30 -16.93
N GLN A 166 2.06 16.12 -17.95
CA GLN A 166 1.05 17.16 -17.86
C GLN A 166 -0.31 16.51 -18.14
N ILE A 167 -1.25 16.69 -17.22
CA ILE A 167 -2.56 16.03 -17.17
C ILE A 167 -3.67 17.08 -17.00
N CYS A 168 -4.91 16.66 -17.19
CA CYS A 168 -6.12 17.46 -17.14
C CYS A 168 -6.04 18.68 -18.05
N GLN A 169 -5.51 18.49 -19.25
CA GLN A 169 -5.54 19.53 -20.28
C GLN A 169 -6.95 19.63 -20.83
N ALA A 170 -7.46 20.86 -21.00
CA ALA A 170 -8.72 21.04 -21.71
C ALA A 170 -8.61 20.40 -23.10
N PRO A 171 -9.66 19.69 -23.57
CA PRO A 171 -9.65 19.08 -24.89
C PRO A 171 -9.30 20.17 -25.92
N PHE A 172 -8.27 19.89 -26.71
CA PHE A 172 -7.81 20.83 -27.71
C PHE A 172 -8.94 21.02 -28.73
N ASN A 173 -9.44 22.25 -28.87
CA ASN A 173 -10.41 22.55 -29.91
C ASN A 173 -9.69 22.39 -31.27
N GLU A 174 -9.99 21.31 -32.00
CA GLU A 174 -9.40 20.92 -33.29
C GLU A 174 -9.45 22.02 -34.38
N THR A 175 -10.10 23.14 -34.12
CA THR A 175 -10.26 24.26 -35.06
C THR A 175 -8.99 25.08 -35.28
N SER A 176 -7.97 25.01 -34.40
CA SER A 176 -6.66 25.59 -34.68
C SER A 176 -5.78 24.60 -35.44
N GLY A 177 -6.01 24.52 -36.74
CA GLY A 177 -5.25 23.66 -37.65
C GLY A 177 -3.74 23.92 -37.60
N ILE A 178 -3.00 22.86 -37.90
CA ILE A 178 -1.54 22.69 -37.82
C ILE A 178 -1.07 22.20 -36.46
N GLU A 179 -1.42 20.94 -36.22
CA GLU A 179 -0.82 20.06 -35.23
C GLU A 179 0.64 19.79 -35.62
N GLU A 180 1.60 20.52 -35.05
CA GLU A 180 2.86 19.86 -34.72
C GLU A 180 2.48 18.88 -33.61
N ALA A 181 2.08 17.66 -34.00
CA ALA A 181 1.94 16.54 -33.10
C ALA A 181 3.20 16.55 -32.23
N ILE A 182 3.06 17.00 -30.99
CA ILE A 182 4.16 17.14 -30.05
C ILE A 182 4.77 15.75 -29.97
N ASP A 183 5.87 15.53 -30.72
CA ASP A 183 6.43 14.22 -30.88
C ASP A 183 6.80 13.75 -29.48
N SER A 184 6.05 12.77 -28.98
CA SER A 184 6.20 12.21 -27.63
C SER A 184 7.65 11.81 -27.33
N ARG A 185 8.46 11.59 -28.37
CA ARG A 185 9.89 11.32 -28.29
C ARG A 185 10.70 12.50 -27.72
N ASN A 186 10.31 13.75 -28.01
CA ASN A 186 11.01 14.97 -27.58
C ASN A 186 10.65 15.44 -26.15
N GLN A 187 9.70 14.80 -25.47
CA GLN A 187 9.33 15.15 -24.09
C GLN A 187 10.49 15.04 -23.07
N ARG A 188 11.56 14.26 -23.36
CA ARG A 188 12.69 14.08 -22.44
C ARG A 188 13.42 15.38 -22.08
N PHE A 189 13.43 16.34 -22.99
CA PHE A 189 14.11 17.62 -22.82
C PHE A 189 13.15 18.77 -22.53
N GLN A 190 11.86 18.47 -22.41
CA GLN A 190 10.88 19.50 -22.08
C GLN A 190 11.05 19.88 -20.62
N LYS A 191 11.10 21.18 -20.38
CA LYS A 191 11.02 21.74 -19.03
C LYS A 191 9.58 21.53 -18.54
N ALA A 192 9.40 21.08 -17.31
CA ALA A 192 8.08 21.01 -16.71
C ALA A 192 7.41 22.41 -16.73
N PRO A 193 6.10 22.50 -17.01
CA PRO A 193 5.39 23.77 -16.95
C PRO A 193 5.55 24.43 -15.59
N SER A 194 5.67 25.75 -15.58
CA SER A 194 5.68 26.57 -14.39
C SER A 194 4.30 26.61 -13.72
N SER A 195 4.24 26.91 -12.42
CA SER A 195 2.97 27.03 -11.70
C SER A 195 2.02 28.05 -12.33
N ARG A 196 2.56 29.10 -12.98
CA ARG A 196 1.76 30.08 -13.73
C ARG A 196 1.13 29.47 -14.98
N GLU A 197 1.88 28.71 -15.76
CA GLU A 197 1.36 28.02 -16.95
C GLU A 197 0.32 26.96 -16.56
N LEU A 198 0.53 26.24 -15.44
CA LEU A 198 -0.46 25.31 -14.90
C LEU A 198 -1.76 26.03 -14.50
N PHE A 199 -1.66 27.19 -13.86
CA PHE A 199 -2.82 28.01 -13.51
C PHE A 199 -3.56 28.55 -14.74
N GLU A 200 -2.85 29.09 -15.72
CA GLU A 200 -3.43 29.67 -16.94
C GLU A 200 -4.11 28.62 -17.83
N SER A 201 -3.53 27.42 -17.89
CA SER A 201 -4.10 26.30 -18.67
C SER A 201 -5.14 25.47 -17.90
N GLY A 202 -5.24 25.66 -16.58
CA GLY A 202 -6.02 24.78 -15.69
C GLY A 202 -5.47 23.34 -15.60
N SER A 203 -4.34 23.05 -16.22
CA SER A 203 -3.72 21.71 -16.24
C SER A 203 -2.93 21.45 -14.96
N SER A 204 -2.50 20.20 -14.80
CA SER A 204 -1.72 19.75 -13.64
C SER A 204 -0.51 18.95 -14.09
N VAL A 205 0.42 18.71 -13.19
CA VAL A 205 1.59 17.87 -13.45
C VAL A 205 1.61 16.72 -12.46
N VAL A 206 1.75 15.49 -12.95
CA VAL A 206 2.03 14.32 -12.12
C VAL A 206 3.42 13.77 -12.45
N ARG A 207 4.17 13.34 -11.43
CA ARG A 207 5.48 12.69 -11.60
C ARG A 207 5.65 11.54 -10.63
N TYR A 208 6.41 10.54 -11.04
CA TYR A 208 6.83 9.44 -10.19
C TYR A 208 8.34 9.47 -9.93
N ILE A 209 8.73 9.18 -8.69
CA ILE A 209 10.11 9.13 -8.25
C ILE A 209 10.33 7.84 -7.46
N MET A 210 11.25 6.99 -7.92
CA MET A 210 11.59 5.73 -7.27
C MET A 210 12.32 5.96 -5.94
N SER A 211 11.74 5.47 -4.84
CA SER A 211 12.44 5.33 -3.57
C SER A 211 11.87 4.16 -2.78
N THR A 212 12.70 3.13 -2.61
CA THR A 212 12.31 1.90 -1.91
C THR A 212 12.26 2.07 -0.39
N SER A 213 13.12 2.92 0.17
CA SER A 213 13.20 3.11 1.63
C SER A 213 12.72 4.48 2.12
N LEU A 214 12.32 5.37 1.19
CA LEU A 214 12.09 6.80 1.47
C LEU A 214 13.26 7.46 2.20
N TYR A 215 14.49 7.02 1.90
CA TYR A 215 15.70 7.61 2.46
C TYR A 215 15.79 9.09 2.06
N LEU A 216 16.10 9.92 3.05
CA LEU A 216 16.13 11.36 2.92
C LEU A 216 17.49 11.89 3.40
N SER A 217 18.20 12.54 2.50
CA SER A 217 19.43 13.28 2.72
C SER A 217 19.34 14.61 1.98
N GLU A 218 19.89 15.69 2.54
CA GLU A 218 19.91 17.00 1.89
C GLU A 218 20.98 17.07 0.79
N ASN A 219 21.96 16.17 0.83
CA ASN A 219 23.03 16.11 -0.14
C ASN A 219 22.60 15.30 -1.36
N LYS A 220 22.39 15.96 -2.49
CA LYS A 220 22.08 15.27 -3.77
C LYS A 220 23.17 14.28 -4.22
N ASN A 221 24.41 14.47 -3.76
CA ASN A 221 25.57 13.63 -4.06
C ASN A 221 25.78 12.54 -2.99
N ASP A 222 24.82 12.32 -2.09
CA ASP A 222 24.90 11.22 -1.13
C ASP A 222 25.14 9.89 -1.87
N PRO A 223 26.11 9.07 -1.43
CA PRO A 223 26.37 7.75 -2.01
C PRO A 223 25.12 6.88 -2.14
N ARG A 224 24.14 7.01 -1.24
CA ARG A 224 22.88 6.24 -1.29
C ARG A 224 22.00 6.62 -2.49
N TYR A 225 22.20 7.79 -3.10
CA TYR A 225 21.51 8.22 -4.32
C TYR A 225 22.33 8.01 -5.59
N THR A 226 23.66 7.99 -5.48
CA THR A 226 24.57 8.03 -6.63
C THR A 226 25.23 6.70 -6.94
N LEU A 227 25.27 5.77 -5.98
CA LEU A 227 25.89 4.46 -6.12
C LEU A 227 24.89 3.33 -5.84
N PRO A 228 25.10 2.12 -6.41
CA PRO A 228 24.36 0.95 -5.98
C PRO A 228 24.55 0.70 -4.47
N TYR A 229 23.46 0.76 -3.71
CA TYR A 229 23.48 0.53 -2.26
C TYR A 229 22.84 -0.82 -1.92
N VAL A 230 23.56 -1.63 -1.15
CA VAL A 230 23.05 -2.88 -0.58
C VAL A 230 22.83 -2.66 0.90
N ASN A 231 21.61 -2.92 1.38
CA ASN A 231 21.31 -2.75 2.78
C ASN A 231 22.10 -3.79 3.59
N PRO A 232 22.93 -3.38 4.57
CA PRO A 232 23.76 -4.32 5.31
C PRO A 232 22.96 -5.29 6.19
N LEU A 233 21.73 -4.93 6.60
CA LEU A 233 20.87 -5.75 7.45
C LEU A 233 20.06 -6.79 6.68
N THR A 234 19.86 -6.60 5.38
CA THR A 234 19.10 -7.55 4.56
C THR A 234 19.94 -8.16 3.45
N GLY A 235 21.10 -7.60 3.09
CA GLY A 235 21.84 -7.99 1.89
C GLY A 235 21.09 -7.72 0.58
N VAL A 236 19.95 -7.01 0.63
CA VAL A 236 19.14 -6.70 -0.54
C VAL A 236 19.50 -5.31 -1.07
N ARG A 237 19.61 -5.20 -2.40
CA ARG A 237 19.84 -3.91 -3.07
C ARG A 237 18.64 -2.99 -2.86
N VAL A 238 18.92 -1.80 -2.36
CA VAL A 238 17.94 -0.72 -2.17
C VAL A 238 18.16 0.31 -3.26
N ARG A 239 17.08 0.90 -3.74
CA ARG A 239 17.10 1.94 -4.77
C ARG A 239 16.41 3.17 -4.23
N ASP A 240 17.15 4.25 -4.06
CA ASP A 240 16.63 5.53 -3.66
C ASP A 240 17.15 6.60 -4.62
N THR A 241 16.28 7.54 -4.97
CA THR A 241 16.65 8.72 -5.77
C THR A 241 16.47 9.97 -4.93
N PHE A 242 17.09 11.08 -5.33
CA PHE A 242 17.00 12.35 -4.60
C PHE A 242 15.64 13.03 -4.81
N TRP A 243 14.61 12.47 -4.15
CA TRP A 243 13.21 12.86 -4.31
C TRP A 243 12.83 14.11 -3.51
N PHE A 244 13.53 14.38 -2.40
CA PHE A 244 13.13 15.43 -1.44
C PHE A 244 13.06 16.82 -2.06
N TYR A 245 14.00 17.16 -2.95
CA TYR A 245 13.99 18.44 -3.66
C TYR A 245 12.75 18.62 -4.54
N GLN A 246 12.29 17.56 -5.19
CA GLN A 246 11.07 17.61 -6.01
C GLN A 246 9.81 17.66 -5.15
N ALA A 247 9.79 16.93 -4.03
CA ALA A 247 8.69 16.97 -3.07
C ALA A 247 8.46 18.38 -2.49
N ARG A 248 9.52 19.17 -2.26
CA ARG A 248 9.39 20.58 -1.84
C ARG A 248 8.63 21.44 -2.84
N LYS A 249 8.66 21.08 -4.13
CA LYS A 249 7.99 21.83 -5.19
C LYS A 249 6.52 21.45 -5.39
N ALA A 250 6.17 20.21 -5.03
CA ALA A 250 4.85 19.64 -5.26
C ALA A 250 3.78 20.23 -4.33
N ASP A 251 2.56 20.41 -4.80
CA ASP A 251 1.41 20.76 -3.96
C ASP A 251 0.87 19.55 -3.21
N VAL A 252 0.98 18.37 -3.82
CA VAL A 252 0.53 17.09 -3.26
C VAL A 252 1.67 16.07 -3.38
N ILE A 253 2.03 15.46 -2.26
CA ILE A 253 3.00 14.37 -2.21
C ILE A 253 2.26 13.11 -1.79
N LEU A 254 2.22 12.13 -2.69
CA LEU A 254 1.77 10.78 -2.39
C LEU A 254 2.99 9.90 -2.21
N MET A 255 3.15 9.32 -1.03
CA MET A 255 4.31 8.50 -0.72
C MET A 255 3.94 7.15 -0.13
N ASN A 256 4.82 6.18 -0.29
CA ASN A 256 4.75 4.91 0.40
C ASN A 256 6.15 4.37 0.59
N ARG A 257 6.30 3.65 1.70
CA ARG A 257 7.41 2.73 1.90
C ARG A 257 6.82 1.34 2.08
N GLY A 258 7.15 0.46 1.16
CA GLY A 258 6.71 -0.93 1.22
C GLY A 258 7.37 -1.69 2.38
N PRO A 259 6.93 -2.93 2.65
CA PRO A 259 7.64 -3.87 3.51
C PRO A 259 9.13 -3.95 3.20
N SER A 260 9.94 -4.13 4.23
CA SER A 260 11.36 -4.40 4.01
C SER A 260 11.48 -5.79 3.38
N PRO A 261 12.29 -5.98 2.34
CA PRO A 261 12.45 -7.29 1.73
C PRO A 261 13.05 -8.27 2.75
N ALA A 262 12.72 -9.55 2.62
CA ALA A 262 13.35 -10.58 3.43
C ALA A 262 14.86 -10.56 3.18
N PRO A 263 15.70 -10.81 4.19
CA PRO A 263 17.12 -10.87 3.98
C PRO A 263 17.51 -11.88 2.90
N ALA A 264 18.50 -11.55 2.06
CA ALA A 264 18.94 -12.35 0.93
C ALA A 264 19.37 -13.76 1.34
N TRP A 265 19.95 -13.92 2.53
CA TRP A 265 20.33 -15.22 3.08
C TRP A 265 19.15 -16.09 3.52
N THR A 266 17.92 -15.58 3.55
CA THR A 266 16.74 -16.43 3.73
C THR A 266 16.47 -17.27 2.49
N TYR A 267 16.96 -16.86 1.31
CA TYR A 267 16.86 -17.59 0.05
C TYR A 267 18.02 -18.60 -0.09
N ASP A 268 17.97 -19.69 0.68
CA ASP A 268 18.97 -20.77 0.69
C ASP A 268 18.74 -21.85 -0.38
N GLY A 269 17.77 -21.65 -1.28
CA GLY A 269 17.36 -22.60 -2.31
C GLY A 269 16.35 -23.65 -1.84
N THR A 270 15.94 -23.63 -0.57
CA THR A 270 14.88 -24.51 -0.04
C THR A 270 13.51 -23.83 -0.14
N HIS A 271 12.43 -24.62 -0.05
CA HIS A 271 11.06 -24.08 -0.01
C HIS A 271 10.70 -23.39 1.32
N HIS A 272 11.48 -23.62 2.38
CA HIS A 272 11.24 -23.06 3.71
C HIS A 272 12.08 -21.81 3.97
N GLY A 273 13.23 -21.70 3.31
CA GLY A 273 14.20 -20.64 3.52
C GLY A 273 14.93 -20.74 4.87
N ASN A 274 16.03 -20.01 4.99
CA ASN A 274 16.83 -19.94 6.21
C ASN A 274 16.45 -18.73 7.07
N TRP A 275 15.63 -18.96 8.10
CA TRP A 275 15.16 -17.93 9.05
C TRP A 275 15.94 -17.91 10.37
N THR A 276 17.11 -18.54 10.43
CA THR A 276 17.88 -18.69 11.69
C THR A 276 18.48 -17.39 12.21
N PHE A 277 18.52 -16.32 11.41
CA PHE A 277 19.01 -15.02 11.89
C PHE A 277 18.18 -14.48 13.07
N ILE A 278 16.93 -14.92 13.21
CA ILE A 278 16.07 -14.57 14.35
C ILE A 278 16.52 -15.22 15.66
N ASP A 279 17.23 -16.35 15.59
CA ASP A 279 17.66 -17.11 16.76
C ASP A 279 18.72 -16.36 17.58
N CYS A 280 19.46 -15.43 16.93
CA CYS A 280 20.45 -14.58 17.58
C CYS A 280 19.85 -13.31 18.20
N LEU A 281 18.58 -13.00 17.89
CA LEU A 281 17.96 -11.72 18.23
C LEU A 281 17.35 -11.77 19.63
N HIS A 282 18.11 -11.26 20.60
CA HIS A 282 17.63 -11.02 21.95
C HIS A 282 16.75 -9.78 21.94
N LEU A 283 15.42 -9.94 21.92
CA LEU A 283 14.51 -8.83 22.21
C LEU A 283 14.76 -8.43 23.68
N ASN A 284 15.38 -7.27 23.88
CA ASN A 284 15.85 -6.78 25.18
C ASN A 284 14.82 -6.96 26.31
N GLY A 285 15.02 -7.97 27.16
CA GLY A 285 14.86 -7.83 28.60
C GLY A 285 13.61 -8.34 29.31
N SER A 286 12.52 -8.79 28.65
CA SER A 286 11.31 -9.19 29.42
C SER A 286 10.56 -10.44 28.97
N ALA A 287 10.95 -11.05 27.86
CA ALA A 287 10.65 -12.44 27.59
C ALA A 287 11.64 -12.93 26.53
N ALA A 288 12.68 -13.64 26.96
CA ALA A 288 13.22 -14.66 26.07
C ALA A 288 12.04 -15.59 25.80
N VAL A 289 11.32 -15.38 24.68
CA VAL A 289 10.43 -16.39 24.14
C VAL A 289 11.34 -17.59 24.01
N ASN A 290 11.24 -18.56 24.91
CA ASN A 290 12.13 -19.71 24.94
C ASN A 290 12.08 -20.32 23.54
N PHE A 291 13.11 -20.04 22.74
CA PHE A 291 13.25 -20.55 21.38
C PHE A 291 13.61 -22.01 21.53
N THR A 292 12.60 -22.81 21.90
CA THR A 292 12.72 -24.25 21.80
C THR A 292 12.97 -24.55 20.31
N PRO A 293 13.90 -25.44 19.96
CA PRO A 293 14.21 -25.78 18.56
C PRO A 293 13.02 -26.35 17.76
N ARG A 294 11.83 -26.40 18.37
CA ARG A 294 10.54 -26.82 17.78
C ARG A 294 9.56 -25.68 17.51
N LEU A 295 9.96 -24.42 17.62
CA LEU A 295 9.08 -23.32 17.20
C LEU A 295 8.68 -23.50 15.74
N ASP A 296 7.37 -23.45 15.50
CA ASP A 296 6.78 -23.45 14.17
C ASP A 296 7.47 -22.40 13.29
N VAL A 297 7.88 -22.81 12.09
CA VAL A 297 8.54 -21.96 11.09
C VAL A 297 7.73 -20.68 10.85
N ARG A 298 6.40 -20.76 10.90
CA ARG A 298 5.52 -19.58 10.77
C ARG A 298 5.75 -18.56 11.88
N ILE A 299 5.85 -19.00 13.12
CA ILE A 299 6.10 -18.11 14.27
C ILE A 299 7.47 -17.44 14.12
N ARG A 300 8.48 -18.18 13.63
CA ARG A 300 9.80 -17.59 13.33
C ARG A 300 9.72 -16.48 12.28
N ILE A 301 8.97 -16.71 11.20
CA ILE A 301 8.77 -15.73 10.14
C ILE A 301 8.02 -14.49 10.64
N LEU A 302 6.96 -14.68 11.43
CA LEU A 302 6.21 -13.58 12.04
C LEU A 302 7.10 -12.74 12.98
N ASN A 303 7.94 -13.41 13.79
CA ASN A 303 8.90 -12.73 14.66
C ASN A 303 9.98 -12.00 13.86
N ALA A 304 10.44 -12.56 12.74
CA ALA A 304 11.37 -11.91 11.83
C ALA A 304 10.76 -10.64 11.23
N ALA A 305 9.51 -10.70 10.75
CA ALA A 305 8.77 -9.55 10.24
C ALA A 305 8.60 -8.46 11.31
N LEU A 306 8.22 -8.84 12.54
CA LEU A 306 8.09 -7.92 13.66
C LEU A 306 9.43 -7.27 14.00
N HIS A 307 10.49 -8.08 14.09
CA HIS A 307 11.83 -7.58 14.40
C HIS A 307 12.29 -6.54 13.39
N VAL A 308 12.20 -6.83 12.09
CA VAL A 308 12.61 -5.89 11.04
C VAL A 308 11.72 -4.63 11.05
N THR A 309 10.43 -4.77 11.35
CA THR A 309 9.53 -3.63 11.51
C THR A 309 9.99 -2.70 12.64
N LEU A 310 10.32 -3.28 13.81
CA LEU A 310 10.69 -2.51 15.00
C LEU A 310 12.11 -1.92 14.93
N THR A 311 13.06 -2.66 14.36
CA THR A 311 14.49 -2.28 14.40
C THR A 311 14.97 -1.55 13.16
N GLN A 312 14.27 -1.69 12.04
CA GLN A 312 14.65 -1.06 10.78
C GLN A 312 13.56 -0.13 10.24
N PHE A 313 12.34 -0.63 10.03
CA PHE A 313 11.29 0.15 9.39
C PHE A 313 10.94 1.41 10.21
N LEU A 314 10.57 1.23 11.48
CA LEU A 314 10.15 2.34 12.34
C LEU A 314 11.26 3.38 12.60
N PRO A 315 12.52 3.01 12.92
CA PRO A 315 13.58 3.99 13.08
C PRO A 315 13.88 4.80 11.81
N GLU A 316 13.89 4.14 10.65
CA GLU A 316 14.07 4.84 9.38
C GLU A 316 12.87 5.74 9.03
N LEU A 317 11.63 5.27 9.27
CA LEU A 317 10.42 6.09 9.15
C LEU A 317 10.52 7.34 10.02
N HIS A 318 10.85 7.18 11.29
CA HIS A 318 11.01 8.26 12.25
C HIS A 318 12.01 9.31 11.78
N ARG A 319 13.16 8.88 11.25
CA ARG A 319 14.18 9.78 10.70
C ARG A 319 13.64 10.57 9.52
N THR A 320 12.94 9.93 8.59
CA THR A 320 12.29 10.59 7.44
C THR A 320 11.25 11.60 7.92
N LEU A 321 10.36 11.21 8.83
CA LEU A 321 9.30 12.08 9.37
C LEU A 321 9.85 13.29 10.13
N LYS A 322 10.87 13.09 10.98
CA LYS A 322 11.58 14.19 11.66
C LYS A 322 12.20 15.16 10.67
N THR A 323 12.79 14.65 9.60
CA THR A 323 13.44 15.51 8.61
C THR A 323 12.42 16.31 7.79
N ILE A 324 11.29 15.69 7.40
CA ILE A 324 10.17 16.40 6.75
C ILE A 324 9.64 17.50 7.68
N ARG A 325 9.42 17.19 8.96
CA ARG A 325 8.92 18.14 9.96
C ARG A 325 9.88 19.31 10.22
N ALA A 326 11.17 19.04 10.29
CA ALA A 326 12.20 20.05 10.56
C ALA A 326 12.44 21.00 9.36
N ASN A 327 11.99 20.65 8.16
CA ASN A 327 12.25 21.44 6.97
C ASN A 327 11.30 22.65 6.83
N HIS A 328 11.85 23.86 6.94
CA HIS A 328 11.07 25.11 6.89
C HIS A 328 10.35 25.35 5.56
N GLU A 329 10.95 24.98 4.42
CA GLU A 329 10.34 25.20 3.09
C GLU A 329 9.04 24.40 2.93
N ILE A 330 9.03 23.16 3.43
CA ILE A 330 7.84 22.30 3.46
C ILE A 330 6.76 22.88 4.37
N GLN A 331 7.15 23.31 5.58
CA GLN A 331 6.20 23.89 6.53
C GLN A 331 5.53 25.17 5.99
N GLN A 332 6.24 25.95 5.18
CA GLN A 332 5.72 27.19 4.58
C GLN A 332 4.75 26.93 3.41
N ARG A 333 5.04 25.95 2.55
CA ARG A 333 4.26 25.68 1.33
C ARG A 333 2.92 25.00 1.57
N ARG A 334 2.66 24.52 2.80
CA ARG A 334 1.41 23.82 3.16
C ARG A 334 1.12 22.63 2.24
N ASN A 335 2.15 21.91 1.77
CA ASN A 335 1.96 20.77 0.86
C ASN A 335 1.01 19.74 1.49
N LEU A 336 0.19 19.07 0.69
CA LEU A 336 -0.62 17.94 1.14
C LEU A 336 0.23 16.67 1.14
N TRP A 337 0.49 16.11 2.30
CA TRP A 337 1.24 14.86 2.43
C TRP A 337 0.27 13.70 2.66
N ILE A 338 0.33 12.72 1.77
CA ILE A 338 -0.47 11.50 1.81
C ILE A 338 0.48 10.33 1.79
N TRP A 339 0.35 9.45 2.78
CA TRP A 339 0.99 8.15 2.81
C TRP A 339 -0.03 7.09 2.39
N HIS A 340 0.15 6.47 1.23
CA HIS A 340 -0.72 5.37 0.85
C HIS A 340 -0.27 4.05 1.49
N GLY A 341 -1.22 3.19 1.85
CA GLY A 341 -0.96 1.86 2.38
C GLY A 341 -0.35 0.92 1.34
N SER A 342 -0.13 -0.33 1.75
CA SER A 342 0.22 -1.42 0.85
C SER A 342 -1.01 -2.29 0.59
N VAL A 343 -1.09 -2.91 -0.58
CA VAL A 343 -2.13 -3.90 -0.88
C VAL A 343 -1.86 -5.15 -0.04
N GLN A 344 -2.88 -5.59 0.68
CA GLN A 344 -2.84 -6.84 1.45
C GLN A 344 -3.39 -7.97 0.58
N CYS A 345 -2.60 -9.01 0.35
CA CYS A 345 -3.07 -10.19 -0.36
C CYS A 345 -3.83 -11.08 0.63
N ASN A 346 -5.16 -11.16 0.48
CA ASN A 346 -6.00 -12.14 1.18
C ASN A 346 -5.81 -13.55 0.60
N SER A 347 -4.57 -13.99 0.49
CA SER A 347 -4.27 -15.40 0.26
C SER A 347 -4.38 -16.14 1.60
N ASP A 348 -4.79 -17.41 1.57
CA ASP A 348 -4.78 -18.23 2.77
C ASP A 348 -3.35 -18.24 3.34
N ILE A 349 -3.15 -17.54 4.47
CA ILE A 349 -1.87 -17.48 5.20
C ILE A 349 -1.34 -18.91 5.46
N SER A 350 -2.24 -19.88 5.54
CA SER A 350 -1.92 -21.29 5.73
C SER A 350 -1.23 -21.99 4.54
N THR A 351 -1.29 -21.42 3.33
CA THR A 351 -0.65 -21.98 2.13
C THR A 351 0.40 -21.03 1.53
N SER A 352 0.52 -19.81 2.08
CA SER A 352 1.54 -18.86 1.66
C SER A 352 2.95 -19.41 1.82
N ASP A 353 3.80 -19.15 0.83
CA ASP A 353 5.23 -19.40 0.96
C ASP A 353 5.82 -18.50 2.08
N PRO A 354 6.98 -18.87 2.65
CA PRO A 354 7.58 -18.14 3.76
C PRO A 354 7.79 -16.64 3.53
N TRP A 355 8.11 -16.24 2.30
CA TRP A 355 8.40 -14.84 1.96
C TRP A 355 7.12 -14.03 1.79
N SER A 356 6.08 -14.63 1.21
CA SER A 356 4.75 -14.04 1.20
C SER A 356 4.21 -13.84 2.61
N LEU A 357 4.36 -14.84 3.51
CA LEU A 357 3.98 -14.67 4.93
C LEU A 357 4.75 -13.52 5.59
N TYR A 358 6.05 -13.43 5.35
CA TYR A 358 6.90 -12.36 5.87
C TYR A 358 6.49 -10.97 5.35
N TYR A 359 6.16 -10.87 4.07
CA TYR A 359 5.67 -9.66 3.43
C TYR A 359 4.31 -9.23 3.99
N GLU A 360 3.33 -10.13 3.99
CA GLU A 360 1.96 -9.86 4.47
C GLU A 360 1.94 -9.49 5.95
N ALA A 361 2.76 -10.15 6.77
CA ALA A 361 2.92 -9.80 8.17
C ALA A 361 3.38 -8.34 8.34
N GLN A 362 4.38 -7.90 7.56
CA GLN A 362 4.82 -6.50 7.57
C GLN A 362 3.76 -5.55 7.03
N VAL A 363 3.05 -5.89 5.94
CA VAL A 363 1.93 -5.08 5.42
C VAL A 363 0.89 -4.84 6.51
N TYR A 364 0.48 -5.90 7.21
CA TYR A 364 -0.44 -5.82 8.34
C TYR A 364 0.11 -4.91 9.45
N MET A 365 1.36 -5.11 9.88
CA MET A 365 1.99 -4.27 10.92
C MET A 365 2.06 -2.79 10.50
N HIS A 366 2.39 -2.52 9.24
CA HIS A 366 2.45 -1.16 8.68
C HIS A 366 1.07 -0.51 8.66
N ASN A 367 0.06 -1.21 8.14
CA ASN A 367 -1.33 -0.73 8.13
C ASN A 367 -1.88 -0.54 9.55
N TYR A 368 -1.34 -1.26 10.55
CA TYR A 368 -1.67 -1.04 11.96
C TYR A 368 -1.02 0.21 12.56
N ILE A 369 0.29 0.42 12.36
CA ILE A 369 1.06 1.48 13.04
C ILE A 369 0.97 2.84 12.35
N LEU A 370 0.98 2.87 11.01
CA LEU A 370 1.08 4.12 10.25
C LEU A 370 -0.09 5.09 10.46
N PRO A 371 -1.38 4.65 10.48
CA PRO A 371 -2.48 5.55 10.80
C PRO A 371 -2.40 6.16 12.20
N LYS A 372 -1.66 5.54 13.12
CA LYS A 372 -1.49 6.01 14.50
C LYS A 372 -0.30 6.97 14.65
N ILE A 373 0.69 6.91 13.77
CA ILE A 373 1.91 7.74 13.84
C ILE A 373 1.80 8.96 12.91
N LEU A 374 1.41 8.75 11.64
CA LEU A 374 1.49 9.75 10.59
C LEU A 374 0.67 11.03 10.83
N PRO A 375 -0.55 10.98 11.38
CA PRO A 375 -1.33 12.18 11.67
C PRO A 375 -0.61 13.19 12.57
N HIS A 376 0.24 12.72 13.50
CA HIS A 376 1.03 13.59 14.38
C HIS A 376 2.15 14.36 13.65
N TYR A 377 2.43 13.99 12.40
CA TYR A 377 3.34 14.70 11.50
C TYR A 377 2.59 15.49 10.41
N GLY A 378 1.25 15.57 10.49
CA GLY A 378 0.43 16.25 9.48
C GLY A 378 0.35 15.49 8.14
N ILE A 379 0.53 14.17 8.18
CA ILE A 379 0.49 13.29 7.01
C ILE A 379 -0.75 12.40 7.12
N LEU A 380 -1.57 12.38 6.07
CA LEU A 380 -2.75 11.52 5.99
C LEU A 380 -2.35 10.10 5.59
N PHE A 381 -2.88 9.09 6.26
CA PHE A 381 -2.77 7.70 5.83
C PHE A 381 -3.97 7.31 4.97
N LEU A 382 -3.70 6.96 3.71
CA LEU A 382 -4.67 6.52 2.72
C LEU A 382 -4.59 4.98 2.61
N PRO A 383 -5.47 4.22 3.26
CA PRO A 383 -5.44 2.76 3.15
C PRO A 383 -5.75 2.30 1.73
N LEU A 384 -5.09 1.24 1.29
CA LEU A 384 -5.42 0.53 0.06
C LEU A 384 -6.32 -0.69 0.40
N PRO A 385 -7.16 -1.14 -0.54
CA PRO A 385 -8.04 -2.28 -0.30
C PRO A 385 -7.24 -3.58 -0.13
N SER A 386 -7.78 -4.50 0.66
CA SER A 386 -7.34 -5.90 0.64
C SER A 386 -7.92 -6.60 -0.58
N VAL A 387 -7.14 -7.51 -1.16
CA VAL A 387 -7.48 -8.16 -2.43
C VAL A 387 -7.33 -9.66 -2.31
N ASP A 388 -8.36 -10.39 -2.74
CA ASP A 388 -8.34 -11.84 -2.87
C ASP A 388 -7.60 -12.25 -4.16
N SER A 389 -6.27 -12.06 -4.20
CA SER A 389 -5.42 -12.43 -5.33
C SER A 389 -4.05 -12.92 -4.86
N VAL A 390 -3.53 -13.94 -5.53
CA VAL A 390 -2.18 -14.48 -5.30
C VAL A 390 -1.10 -13.53 -5.82
N GLU A 391 -1.39 -12.73 -6.85
CA GLU A 391 -0.46 -11.75 -7.42
C GLU A 391 -0.87 -10.31 -7.10
N CYS A 392 -1.32 -10.04 -5.87
CA CYS A 392 -1.90 -8.73 -5.55
C CYS A 392 -0.89 -7.56 -5.63
N TRP A 393 0.42 -7.85 -5.64
CA TRP A 393 1.47 -6.86 -5.81
C TRP A 393 1.68 -6.39 -7.26
N ARG A 394 1.18 -7.14 -8.27
CA ARG A 394 1.21 -6.73 -9.68
C ARG A 394 -0.12 -6.09 -10.06
N LEU A 395 -0.21 -4.80 -9.83
CA LEU A 395 -1.35 -4.02 -10.32
C LEU A 395 -1.10 -3.64 -11.78
N SER A 396 -1.89 -4.21 -12.69
CA SER A 396 -1.91 -3.80 -14.10
C SER A 396 -3.24 -3.13 -14.43
N PRO A 397 -3.26 -2.01 -15.18
CA PRO A 397 -4.49 -1.38 -15.65
C PRO A 397 -5.41 -2.34 -16.41
N ASP A 398 -4.84 -3.32 -17.11
CA ASP A 398 -5.61 -4.26 -17.92
C ASP A 398 -6.20 -5.43 -17.11
N THR A 399 -6.24 -5.33 -15.78
CA THR A 399 -6.72 -6.41 -14.90
C THR A 399 -7.90 -5.95 -14.04
N PRO A 400 -8.89 -6.83 -13.76
CA PRO A 400 -10.00 -6.50 -12.87
C PRO A 400 -9.54 -6.05 -11.47
N LEU A 401 -8.38 -6.53 -11.05
CA LEU A 401 -7.71 -6.10 -9.83
C LEU A 401 -7.27 -4.64 -9.93
N GLY A 402 -6.55 -4.28 -10.99
CA GLY A 402 -6.16 -2.89 -11.27
C GLY A 402 -7.35 -1.95 -11.21
N ASP A 403 -8.42 -2.26 -11.94
CA ASP A 403 -9.67 -1.47 -11.96
C ASP A 403 -10.31 -1.30 -10.57
N SER A 404 -10.25 -2.34 -9.74
CA SER A 404 -10.81 -2.30 -8.39
C SER A 404 -9.99 -1.37 -7.48
N VAL A 405 -8.66 -1.53 -7.52
CA VAL A 405 -7.74 -0.70 -6.73
C VAL A 405 -7.76 0.75 -7.20
N GLU A 406 -7.80 0.98 -8.51
CA GLU A 406 -7.91 2.30 -9.12
C GLU A 406 -9.13 3.06 -8.61
N ARG A 407 -10.32 2.45 -8.72
CA ARG A 407 -11.58 3.08 -8.28
C ARG A 407 -11.58 3.38 -6.78
N ASP A 408 -11.11 2.45 -5.95
CA ASP A 408 -11.04 2.65 -4.50
C ASP A 408 -10.06 3.79 -4.14
N PHE A 409 -8.88 3.75 -4.75
CA PHE A 409 -7.83 4.75 -4.56
C PHE A 409 -8.30 6.16 -4.94
N PHE A 410 -8.91 6.33 -6.12
CA PHE A 410 -9.40 7.63 -6.57
C PHE A 410 -10.58 8.15 -5.78
N SER A 411 -11.50 7.27 -5.39
CA SER A 411 -12.65 7.68 -4.56
C SER A 411 -12.18 8.27 -3.23
N ARG A 412 -11.24 7.59 -2.55
CA ARG A 412 -10.66 8.08 -1.30
C ARG A 412 -9.79 9.32 -1.50
N LEU A 413 -9.00 9.36 -2.58
CA LEU A 413 -8.14 10.50 -2.87
C LEU A 413 -8.94 11.77 -3.14
N GLY A 414 -10.00 11.71 -3.95
CA GLY A 414 -10.85 12.88 -4.17
C GLY A 414 -11.69 13.24 -2.95
N HIS A 415 -12.02 12.30 -2.06
CA HIS A 415 -12.59 12.64 -0.75
C HIS A 415 -11.60 13.49 0.08
N ILE A 416 -10.32 13.14 0.12
CA ILE A 416 -9.28 13.98 0.76
C ILE A 416 -9.26 15.38 0.14
N PHE A 417 -9.28 15.47 -1.19
CA PHE A 417 -9.24 16.77 -1.87
C PHE A 417 -10.48 17.63 -1.64
N ARG A 418 -11.65 17.04 -1.42
CA ARG A 418 -12.89 17.79 -1.12
C ARG A 418 -12.92 18.37 0.30
N MET A 419 -12.26 17.71 1.25
CA MET A 419 -12.21 18.16 2.64
C MET A 419 -11.21 19.30 2.88
N ARG A 420 -10.36 19.60 1.89
CA ARG A 420 -9.31 20.61 1.98
C ARG A 420 -9.66 21.82 1.13
#